data_AF-A0A9W6XFF2-F1
#
_entry.id   AF-A0A9W6XFF2-F1
#
_cell.length_a   1.000
_cell.length_b   1.000
_cell.length_c   1.000
_cell.angle_alpha   90.00
_cell.angle_beta   90.00
_cell.angle_gamma   90.00
#
_symmetry.space_group_name_H-M   'P 1'
#
loop_
_entity.id
_entity.type
_entity.pdbx_description
1 polymer ?
#
loop_
_entity_poly.entity_id
_entity_poly.type
_entity_poly.pdbx_seq_one_letter_code
_entity_poly.pdbx_strand_id
1 'polypeptide(L)'
;MLSVLLWAMAHLWRLITKSNEIQKLAEITEGQEIEVEEARMKAWRSPAGAEVAAKVIRNSELFRLIMTFKPGLPNLVLEFERTNLDDWFDVLEPQDECLELGMLPKLAIWKNNFKVFRVLQALQEFPLYRRDPTLNFRDVRRFAVVNDRLDVLEYLDIYPEDAPSSQWDPHLLNEAIYAGQVRVVRWLLGHRREACVSLSSKAINSTAAGNLELLKCLHEEVKEGFTTGAMNLAAEKGQLEIVRFLHENRTEGCTTRAMDGAARNGHLDVVKFLHENRVEGCTTNAMDGAARNGHFEVLRFLHENRREGCTTTAMDAAAQFNRKNIVEFLRAHRREGCSEWAMAGAAANGHMDMVRYLHQEIRVQRIGGSASIAAQNGHFHVFEYLCANYPVNAHDYGE
;
A
#
# COMPACT_ATOMS: atom_id res chain seq x y z
N MET A 1 44.92 5.04 -17.64
CA MET A 1 43.95 5.75 -18.50
C MET A 1 43.97 5.24 -19.94
N LEU A 2 45.02 5.44 -20.76
CA LEU A 2 45.05 4.87 -22.14
C LEU A 2 44.99 3.34 -22.21
N SER A 3 45.34 2.72 -21.10
CA SER A 3 45.20 1.31 -20.88
C SER A 3 43.77 0.78 -20.98
N VAL A 4 42.93 1.25 -20.08
CA VAL A 4 41.54 0.81 -19.88
C VAL A 4 40.74 1.02 -21.17
N LEU A 5 41.14 2.02 -21.95
CA LEU A 5 40.69 2.28 -23.32
C LEU A 5 41.04 1.15 -24.31
N LEU A 6 42.25 0.61 -24.30
CA LEU A 6 42.68 -0.48 -25.21
C LEU A 6 42.06 -1.86 -24.87
N TRP A 7 41.69 -2.09 -23.62
CA TRP A 7 41.01 -3.31 -23.17
C TRP A 7 39.49 -3.25 -23.40
N ALA A 8 38.87 -2.09 -23.15
CA ALA A 8 37.49 -1.80 -23.55
C ALA A 8 37.31 -1.87 -25.08
N MET A 9 38.31 -1.44 -25.87
CA MET A 9 38.29 -1.58 -27.34
C MET A 9 38.40 -3.03 -27.82
N ALA A 10 39.12 -3.92 -27.12
CA ALA A 10 39.19 -5.34 -27.49
C ALA A 10 37.99 -6.17 -27.05
N HIS A 11 37.27 -5.70 -26.02
CA HIS A 11 36.00 -6.28 -25.61
C HIS A 11 34.86 -5.83 -26.53
N LEU A 12 34.84 -4.56 -26.98
CA LEU A 12 34.01 -4.09 -28.10
C LEU A 12 34.33 -4.86 -29.39
N TRP A 13 35.60 -5.16 -29.64
CA TRP A 13 36.01 -5.90 -30.82
C TRP A 13 35.52 -7.36 -30.83
N ARG A 14 35.46 -8.02 -29.67
CA ARG A 14 34.87 -9.38 -29.52
C ARG A 14 33.34 -9.40 -29.61
N LEU A 15 32.67 -8.30 -29.29
CA LEU A 15 31.23 -8.11 -29.47
C LEU A 15 30.86 -7.91 -30.96
N ILE A 16 31.75 -7.33 -31.75
CA ILE A 16 31.61 -7.17 -33.20
C ILE A 16 31.82 -8.53 -33.92
N THR A 17 32.77 -9.34 -33.47
CA THR A 17 33.17 -10.58 -34.18
C THR A 17 32.33 -11.81 -33.84
N LYS A 18 31.56 -11.76 -32.75
CA LYS A 18 30.42 -12.68 -32.53
C LYS A 18 29.15 -12.29 -33.29
N SER A 19 29.23 -11.31 -34.19
CA SER A 19 28.17 -11.03 -35.17
C SER A 19 28.25 -11.90 -36.43
N ASN A 20 29.15 -12.90 -36.52
CA ASN A 20 29.17 -13.81 -37.69
C ASN A 20 28.15 -14.96 -37.64
N GLU A 21 27.39 -15.12 -36.55
CA GLU A 21 26.10 -15.83 -36.61
C GLU A 21 24.92 -14.86 -36.82
N ILE A 22 25.18 -13.55 -36.77
CA ILE A 22 24.26 -12.48 -37.19
C ILE A 22 24.53 -12.07 -38.65
N GLN A 23 25.63 -12.50 -39.28
CA GLN A 23 25.86 -12.33 -40.73
C GLN A 23 24.90 -13.16 -41.60
N LYS A 24 24.25 -14.20 -41.05
CA LYS A 24 23.07 -14.80 -41.68
C LYS A 24 21.82 -13.90 -41.62
N LEU A 25 21.89 -12.77 -40.93
CA LEU A 25 20.90 -11.69 -40.90
C LEU A 25 21.44 -10.37 -41.49
N ALA A 26 22.69 -10.32 -41.96
CA ALA A 26 23.36 -9.11 -42.44
C ALA A 26 23.89 -9.24 -43.89
N GLU A 27 23.12 -9.85 -44.78
CA GLU A 27 23.25 -9.68 -46.25
C GLU A 27 22.79 -8.28 -46.70
N ILE A 28 23.22 -7.24 -45.98
CA ILE A 28 23.16 -5.85 -46.40
C ILE A 28 24.48 -5.21 -45.98
N THR A 29 25.44 -5.18 -46.91
CA THR A 29 26.71 -4.41 -46.96
C THR A 29 28.04 -5.20 -46.78
N GLU A 30 28.74 -5.44 -47.91
CA GLU A 30 30.01 -6.17 -48.04
C GLU A 30 31.26 -5.26 -47.98
N GLY A 31 32.40 -5.79 -47.46
CA GLY A 31 33.72 -5.53 -48.05
C GLY A 31 34.94 -5.13 -47.18
N GLN A 32 34.81 -4.75 -45.90
CA GLN A 32 35.93 -4.09 -45.15
C GLN A 32 36.42 -4.75 -43.83
N GLU A 33 35.91 -5.92 -43.42
CA GLU A 33 36.14 -6.43 -42.05
C GLU A 33 37.47 -7.16 -41.78
N ILE A 34 38.14 -7.72 -42.79
CA ILE A 34 39.22 -8.72 -42.58
C ILE A 34 40.59 -8.10 -42.23
N GLU A 35 40.99 -6.98 -42.82
CA GLU A 35 42.28 -6.32 -42.48
C GLU A 35 42.29 -5.68 -41.09
N VAL A 36 41.10 -5.40 -40.54
CA VAL A 36 40.93 -4.74 -39.25
C VAL A 36 41.20 -5.70 -38.08
N GLU A 37 40.94 -6.99 -38.25
CA GLU A 37 41.13 -8.00 -37.20
C GLU A 37 42.59 -8.32 -36.88
N GLU A 38 43.45 -8.45 -37.90
CA GLU A 38 44.87 -8.76 -37.70
C GLU A 38 45.64 -7.61 -37.03
N ALA A 39 45.27 -6.36 -37.33
CA ALA A 39 45.82 -5.18 -36.69
C ALA A 39 45.49 -5.11 -35.19
N ARG A 40 44.31 -5.60 -34.79
CA ARG A 40 43.79 -5.55 -33.40
C ARG A 40 44.48 -6.56 -32.47
N MET A 41 44.89 -7.74 -32.97
CA MET A 41 45.63 -8.74 -32.17
C MET A 41 47.09 -8.37 -31.89
N LYS A 42 47.73 -7.64 -32.81
CA LYS A 42 49.10 -7.17 -32.66
C LYS A 42 49.24 -6.08 -31.58
N ALA A 43 48.23 -5.22 -31.44
CA ALA A 43 48.19 -4.15 -30.44
C ALA A 43 48.12 -4.65 -28.99
N TRP A 44 47.46 -5.79 -28.75
CA TRP A 44 47.21 -6.33 -27.41
C TRP A 44 48.39 -7.06 -26.76
N ARG A 45 49.29 -7.59 -27.58
CA ARG A 45 50.52 -8.26 -27.12
C ARG A 45 51.69 -7.30 -26.90
N SER A 46 51.45 -6.00 -27.09
CA SER A 46 52.45 -4.97 -26.87
C SER A 46 52.67 -4.70 -25.37
N PRO A 47 53.84 -4.16 -24.97
CA PRO A 47 54.10 -3.75 -23.58
C PRO A 47 53.06 -2.79 -23.01
N ALA A 48 52.51 -1.90 -23.86
CA ALA A 48 51.42 -1.00 -23.50
C ALA A 48 50.11 -1.76 -23.18
N GLY A 49 49.83 -2.87 -23.87
CA GLY A 49 48.70 -3.78 -23.65
C GLY A 49 48.76 -4.53 -22.30
N ALA A 50 49.96 -4.94 -21.87
CA ALA A 50 50.15 -5.64 -20.59
C ALA A 50 50.00 -4.70 -19.37
N GLU A 51 50.48 -3.46 -19.48
CA GLU A 51 50.33 -2.43 -18.43
C GLU A 51 48.85 -2.09 -18.16
N VAL A 52 47.99 -2.30 -19.16
CA VAL A 52 46.55 -2.13 -19.04
C VAL A 52 45.89 -3.14 -18.13
N ALA A 53 46.14 -4.42 -18.40
CA ALA A 53 45.52 -5.51 -17.68
C ALA A 53 45.91 -5.45 -16.20
N ALA A 54 47.15 -5.06 -15.90
CA ALA A 54 47.63 -4.83 -14.54
C ALA A 54 46.90 -3.67 -13.82
N LYS A 55 46.58 -2.56 -14.52
CA LYS A 55 45.78 -1.44 -13.97
C LYS A 55 44.33 -1.82 -13.71
N VAL A 56 43.76 -2.71 -14.53
CA VAL A 56 42.39 -3.21 -14.39
C VAL A 56 42.25 -4.18 -13.22
N ILE A 57 43.16 -5.16 -13.09
CA ILE A 57 43.11 -6.16 -12.01
C ILE A 57 43.43 -5.56 -10.63
N ARG A 58 44.23 -4.50 -10.57
CA ARG A 58 44.59 -3.80 -9.32
C ARG A 58 43.56 -2.77 -8.86
N ASN A 59 42.53 -2.51 -9.66
CA ASN A 59 41.44 -1.62 -9.31
C ASN A 59 40.16 -2.46 -9.16
N SER A 60 39.77 -2.71 -7.90
CA SER A 60 38.66 -3.60 -7.56
C SER A 60 37.34 -3.18 -8.17
N GLU A 61 37.07 -1.87 -8.26
CA GLU A 61 35.85 -1.33 -8.87
C GLU A 61 35.84 -1.52 -10.38
N LEU A 62 36.98 -1.31 -11.04
CA LEU A 62 37.09 -1.48 -12.49
C LEU A 62 37.02 -2.96 -12.90
N PHE A 63 37.59 -3.85 -12.11
CA PHE A 63 37.46 -5.31 -12.28
C PHE A 63 36.01 -5.78 -12.06
N ARG A 64 35.30 -5.23 -11.07
CA ARG A 64 33.87 -5.51 -10.83
C ARG A 64 32.98 -5.04 -11.98
N LEU A 65 33.23 -3.85 -12.52
CA LEU A 65 32.50 -3.26 -13.66
C LEU A 65 32.66 -4.07 -14.96
N ILE A 66 33.81 -4.72 -15.09
CA ILE A 66 34.15 -5.57 -16.24
C ILE A 66 33.54 -6.96 -16.10
N MET A 67 33.52 -7.51 -14.89
CA MET A 67 32.93 -8.82 -14.60
C MET A 67 31.40 -8.80 -14.50
N THR A 68 30.79 -7.61 -14.42
CA THR A 68 29.32 -7.43 -14.48
C THR A 68 28.76 -7.53 -15.91
N PHE A 69 29.60 -7.69 -16.95
CA PHE A 69 29.12 -8.10 -18.27
C PHE A 69 28.64 -9.56 -18.22
N LYS A 70 27.33 -9.78 -17.98
CA LYS A 70 26.73 -11.11 -18.09
C LYS A 70 26.88 -11.65 -19.53
N PRO A 71 27.51 -12.82 -19.75
CA PRO A 71 27.74 -13.35 -21.10
C PRO A 71 26.44 -13.54 -21.90
N GLY A 72 26.39 -12.88 -23.06
CA GLY A 72 25.35 -13.00 -24.10
C GLY A 72 24.03 -12.24 -23.85
N LEU A 73 23.91 -11.46 -22.77
CA LEU A 73 22.78 -10.53 -22.66
C LEU A 73 22.93 -9.41 -23.72
N PRO A 74 21.85 -9.04 -24.44
CA PRO A 74 21.90 -7.96 -25.43
C PRO A 74 22.36 -6.62 -24.83
N ASN A 75 23.10 -5.82 -25.60
CA ASN A 75 23.63 -4.52 -25.15
C ASN A 75 22.55 -3.59 -24.59
N LEU A 76 21.35 -3.59 -25.20
CA LEU A 76 20.21 -2.78 -24.73
C LEU A 76 19.81 -3.15 -23.28
N VAL A 77 19.89 -4.42 -22.90
CA VAL A 77 19.57 -4.90 -21.55
C VAL A 77 20.67 -4.51 -20.56
N LEU A 78 21.94 -4.61 -20.96
CA LEU A 78 23.07 -4.23 -20.11
C LEU A 78 23.14 -2.72 -19.88
N GLU A 79 22.83 -1.91 -20.90
CA GLU A 79 22.69 -0.45 -20.77
C GLU A 79 21.52 -0.10 -19.83
N PHE A 80 20.40 -0.81 -19.98
CA PHE A 80 19.25 -0.68 -19.10
C PHE A 80 19.57 -1.05 -17.64
N GLU A 81 20.23 -2.17 -17.38
CA GLU A 81 20.62 -2.59 -16.04
C GLU A 81 21.55 -1.56 -15.37
N ARG A 82 22.59 -1.11 -16.09
CA ARG A 82 23.56 -0.13 -15.57
C ARG A 82 22.96 1.23 -15.22
N THR A 83 22.00 1.69 -16.00
CA THR A 83 21.40 3.02 -15.79
C THR A 83 20.36 3.05 -14.68
N ASN A 84 19.87 1.88 -14.23
CA ASN A 84 18.65 1.81 -13.42
C ASN A 84 18.79 0.99 -12.12
N LEU A 85 19.96 0.44 -11.81
CA LEU A 85 20.21 -0.33 -10.59
C LEU A 85 20.08 0.54 -9.33
N ASP A 86 20.66 1.75 -9.32
CA ASP A 86 20.70 2.59 -8.11
C ASP A 86 19.30 3.10 -7.71
N ASP A 87 18.50 3.57 -8.68
CA ASP A 87 17.12 4.07 -8.45
C ASP A 87 16.13 3.00 -7.97
N TRP A 88 16.42 1.72 -8.23
CA TRP A 88 15.52 0.61 -7.94
C TRP A 88 15.53 0.22 -6.46
N PHE A 89 16.70 0.28 -5.82
CA PHE A 89 16.87 -0.10 -4.42
C PHE A 89 16.22 0.87 -3.43
N ASP A 90 15.97 2.12 -3.83
CA ASP A 90 15.28 3.12 -3.01
C ASP A 90 13.75 2.86 -2.88
N VAL A 91 13.19 1.98 -3.72
CA VAL A 91 11.74 1.76 -3.85
C VAL A 91 11.29 0.38 -3.34
N LEU A 92 12.24 -0.50 -3.01
CA LEU A 92 11.92 -1.87 -2.58
C LEU A 92 11.43 -1.89 -1.13
N GLU A 93 10.24 -2.47 -0.91
CA GLU A 93 9.75 -2.74 0.45
C GLU A 93 10.51 -3.92 1.09
N PRO A 94 10.68 -3.95 2.43
CA PRO A 94 11.44 -4.97 3.15
C PRO A 94 10.93 -6.43 3.02
N GLN A 95 9.84 -6.66 2.29
CA GLN A 95 9.08 -7.91 2.26
C GLN A 95 9.41 -8.80 1.04
N ASP A 96 10.21 -8.31 0.09
CA ASP A 96 10.65 -9.10 -1.08
C ASP A 96 11.80 -10.06 -0.67
N GLU A 97 11.44 -11.27 -0.25
CA GLU A 97 12.38 -12.31 0.25
C GLU A 97 13.43 -12.79 -0.78
N CYS A 98 13.38 -12.34 -2.04
CA CYS A 98 14.40 -12.62 -3.05
C CYS A 98 14.50 -11.50 -4.10
N LEU A 99 15.32 -10.48 -3.81
CA LEU A 99 15.61 -9.33 -4.68
C LEU A 99 16.03 -9.69 -6.12
N GLU A 100 16.68 -10.85 -6.30
CA GLU A 100 17.22 -11.25 -7.61
C GLU A 100 16.19 -11.97 -8.50
N LEU A 101 15.10 -12.52 -7.95
CA LEU A 101 14.19 -13.36 -8.71
C LEU A 101 13.25 -12.53 -9.60
N GLY A 102 13.46 -12.66 -10.91
CA GLY A 102 12.70 -11.94 -11.93
C GLY A 102 12.95 -10.43 -11.92
N MET A 103 14.11 -10.00 -11.39
CA MET A 103 14.47 -8.60 -11.23
C MET A 103 14.42 -7.84 -12.57
N LEU A 104 15.01 -8.39 -13.65
CA LEU A 104 15.13 -7.68 -14.92
C LEU A 104 13.77 -7.37 -15.59
N PRO A 105 12.84 -8.34 -15.75
CA PRO A 105 11.54 -8.03 -16.33
C PRO A 105 10.71 -7.10 -15.41
N LYS A 106 10.77 -7.25 -14.08
CA LYS A 106 10.10 -6.32 -13.14
C LYS A 106 10.64 -4.90 -13.26
N LEU A 107 11.96 -4.73 -13.35
CA LEU A 107 12.60 -3.42 -13.56
C LEU A 107 12.16 -2.79 -14.88
N ALA A 108 12.10 -3.59 -15.97
CA ALA A 108 11.63 -3.12 -17.28
C ALA A 108 10.17 -2.63 -17.25
N ILE A 109 9.31 -3.33 -16.50
CA ILE A 109 7.92 -2.95 -16.27
C ILE A 109 7.86 -1.64 -15.49
N TRP A 110 8.54 -1.53 -14.34
CA TRP A 110 8.47 -0.32 -13.53
C TRP A 110 9.02 0.93 -14.24
N LYS A 111 10.16 0.82 -14.93
CA LYS A 111 10.73 1.94 -15.71
C LYS A 111 9.99 2.25 -17.01
N ASN A 112 8.93 1.50 -17.35
CA ASN A 112 8.20 1.71 -18.59
C ASN A 112 9.02 1.54 -19.87
N ASN A 113 9.86 0.50 -19.87
CA ASN A 113 10.64 0.12 -21.03
C ASN A 113 10.14 -1.19 -21.65
N PHE A 114 9.00 -1.10 -22.34
CA PHE A 114 8.38 -2.25 -23.01
C PHE A 114 9.30 -2.89 -24.08
N LYS A 115 10.19 -2.10 -24.72
CA LYS A 115 11.18 -2.64 -25.67
C LYS A 115 12.14 -3.61 -24.99
N VAL A 116 12.71 -3.20 -23.86
CA VAL A 116 13.58 -4.05 -23.05
C VAL A 116 12.81 -5.27 -22.55
N PHE A 117 11.58 -5.09 -22.07
CA PHE A 117 10.73 -6.20 -21.63
C PHE A 117 10.59 -7.29 -22.71
N ARG A 118 10.28 -6.92 -23.96
CA ARG A 118 10.17 -7.89 -25.07
C ARG A 118 11.48 -8.62 -25.36
N VAL A 119 12.61 -7.91 -25.30
CA VAL A 119 13.93 -8.53 -25.46
C VAL A 119 14.20 -9.53 -24.34
N LEU A 120 13.92 -9.17 -23.09
CA LEU A 120 14.08 -10.06 -21.94
C LEU A 120 13.24 -11.34 -22.07
N GLN A 121 12.01 -11.23 -22.59
CA GLN A 121 11.15 -12.40 -22.79
C GLN A 121 11.68 -13.30 -23.91
N ALA A 122 12.11 -12.73 -25.04
CA ALA A 122 12.71 -13.49 -26.13
C ALA A 122 13.97 -14.27 -25.70
N LEU A 123 14.72 -13.75 -24.71
CA LEU A 123 15.89 -14.45 -24.18
C LEU A 123 15.54 -15.78 -23.51
N GLN A 124 14.30 -16.00 -23.05
CA GLN A 124 13.89 -17.25 -22.40
C GLN A 124 13.90 -18.46 -23.34
N GLU A 125 13.80 -18.23 -24.66
CA GLU A 125 13.90 -19.30 -25.66
C GLU A 125 15.29 -19.94 -25.68
N PHE A 126 16.32 -19.18 -25.29
CA PHE A 126 17.70 -19.65 -25.28
C PHE A 126 18.00 -20.45 -24.00
N PRO A 127 18.53 -21.69 -24.13
CA PRO A 127 18.86 -22.53 -22.97
C PRO A 127 19.80 -21.89 -21.95
N LEU A 128 20.66 -20.96 -22.40
CA LEU A 128 21.60 -20.23 -21.55
C LEU A 128 20.90 -19.35 -20.50
N TYR A 129 19.74 -18.77 -20.84
CA TYR A 129 19.01 -17.84 -19.98
C TYR A 129 17.84 -18.48 -19.24
N ARG A 130 17.39 -19.66 -19.69
CA ARG A 130 16.26 -20.38 -19.08
C ARG A 130 16.41 -20.64 -17.58
N ARG A 131 17.64 -20.70 -17.08
CA ARG A 131 17.96 -20.93 -15.65
C ARG A 131 18.48 -19.69 -14.93
N ASP A 132 18.55 -18.52 -15.58
CA ASP A 132 18.97 -17.29 -14.93
C ASP A 132 17.85 -16.79 -13.98
N PRO A 133 18.09 -16.71 -12.67
CA PRO A 133 17.07 -16.27 -11.71
C PRO A 133 16.60 -14.84 -11.97
N THR A 134 17.43 -13.97 -12.54
CA THR A 134 17.08 -12.57 -12.86
C THR A 134 16.15 -12.43 -14.06
N LEU A 135 16.09 -13.46 -14.92
CA LEU A 135 15.19 -13.57 -16.07
C LEU A 135 14.00 -14.49 -15.80
N ASN A 136 13.56 -14.55 -14.53
CA ASN A 136 12.36 -15.28 -14.13
C ASN A 136 11.09 -14.45 -14.39
N PHE A 137 10.05 -15.07 -14.98
CA PHE A 137 8.81 -14.38 -15.35
C PHE A 137 7.58 -14.81 -14.51
N ARG A 138 7.76 -15.66 -13.50
CA ARG A 138 6.65 -16.25 -12.72
C ARG A 138 5.67 -15.21 -12.16
N ASP A 139 6.16 -14.09 -11.64
CA ASP A 139 5.34 -13.05 -11.01
C ASP A 139 5.19 -11.78 -11.87
N VAL A 140 5.61 -11.84 -13.14
CA VAL A 140 5.65 -10.68 -14.03
C VAL A 140 4.25 -10.13 -14.29
N ARG A 141 3.24 -10.98 -14.46
CA ARG A 141 1.85 -10.53 -14.65
C ARG A 141 1.34 -9.78 -13.43
N ARG A 142 1.57 -10.31 -12.22
CA ARG A 142 1.19 -9.64 -10.97
C ARG A 142 1.86 -8.27 -10.85
N PHE A 143 3.17 -8.21 -11.14
CA PHE A 143 3.92 -6.97 -11.09
C PHE A 143 3.44 -5.96 -12.14
N ALA A 144 3.14 -6.40 -13.36
CA ALA A 144 2.56 -5.58 -14.41
C ALA A 144 1.18 -5.03 -14.00
N VAL A 145 0.34 -5.85 -13.38
CA VAL A 145 -0.95 -5.42 -12.84
C VAL A 145 -0.80 -4.32 -11.81
N VAL A 146 0.03 -4.51 -10.78
CA VAL A 146 0.21 -3.51 -9.71
C VAL A 146 0.73 -2.17 -10.26
N ASN A 147 1.50 -2.20 -11.35
CA ASN A 147 2.11 -1.02 -11.98
C ASN A 147 1.32 -0.45 -13.19
N ASP A 148 0.04 -0.81 -13.38
CA ASP A 148 -0.82 -0.38 -14.51
C ASP A 148 -0.26 -0.68 -15.92
N ARG A 149 0.46 -1.80 -16.08
CA ARG A 149 1.16 -2.15 -17.32
C ARG A 149 0.34 -3.02 -18.24
N LEU A 150 -0.74 -2.42 -18.73
CA LEU A 150 -1.65 -3.04 -19.68
C LEU A 150 -0.96 -3.48 -20.97
N ASP A 151 0.01 -2.71 -21.47
CA ASP A 151 0.80 -3.04 -22.67
C ASP A 151 1.57 -4.37 -22.52
N VAL A 152 2.13 -4.60 -21.33
CA VAL A 152 2.80 -5.86 -20.98
C VAL A 152 1.79 -7.00 -20.87
N LEU A 153 0.63 -6.76 -20.26
CA LEU A 153 -0.41 -7.77 -20.10
C LEU A 153 -1.02 -8.20 -21.44
N GLU A 154 -1.30 -7.27 -22.34
CA GLU A 154 -1.77 -7.53 -23.70
C GLU A 154 -0.74 -8.33 -24.50
N TYR A 155 0.55 -8.00 -24.35
CA TYR A 155 1.61 -8.76 -25.01
C TYR A 155 1.72 -10.20 -24.51
N LEU A 156 1.70 -10.39 -23.18
CA LEU A 156 1.75 -11.71 -22.55
C LEU A 156 0.48 -12.54 -22.76
N ASP A 157 -0.60 -11.90 -23.19
CA ASP A 157 -1.82 -12.58 -23.62
C ASP A 157 -1.65 -13.23 -25.01
N ILE A 158 -1.08 -12.48 -25.95
CA ILE A 158 -0.83 -12.95 -27.32
C ILE A 158 0.32 -13.97 -27.36
N TYR A 159 1.36 -13.74 -26.56
CA TYR A 159 2.58 -14.57 -26.51
C TYR A 159 2.73 -15.19 -25.11
N PRO A 160 1.97 -16.24 -24.79
CA PRO A 160 2.03 -16.89 -23.48
C PRO A 160 3.38 -17.59 -23.28
N GLU A 161 3.86 -17.57 -22.05
CA GLU A 161 5.07 -18.32 -21.65
C GLU A 161 4.81 -19.84 -21.72
N ASP A 162 5.79 -20.62 -22.19
CA ASP A 162 5.68 -22.10 -22.28
C ASP A 162 5.66 -22.81 -20.91
N ALA A 163 5.90 -22.08 -19.81
CA ALA A 163 5.97 -22.65 -18.46
C ALA A 163 4.56 -22.91 -17.87
N PRO A 164 4.34 -23.98 -17.08
CA PRO A 164 3.06 -24.23 -16.39
C PRO A 164 2.61 -23.09 -15.46
N SER A 165 3.52 -22.22 -15.03
CA SER A 165 3.24 -20.96 -14.33
C SER A 165 2.65 -19.86 -15.22
N SER A 166 2.38 -20.15 -16.50
CA SER A 166 1.77 -19.22 -17.46
C SER A 166 0.25 -19.16 -17.40
N GLN A 167 -0.37 -20.02 -16.59
CA GLN A 167 -1.80 -19.89 -16.27
C GLN A 167 -2.02 -18.55 -15.55
N TRP A 168 -3.02 -17.82 -16.01
CA TRP A 168 -3.42 -16.56 -15.40
C TRP A 168 -3.86 -16.85 -13.96
N ASP A 169 -3.17 -16.24 -12.98
CA ASP A 169 -3.58 -16.35 -11.59
C ASP A 169 -5.01 -15.83 -11.46
N PRO A 170 -5.96 -16.66 -11.01
CA PRO A 170 -7.33 -16.22 -10.81
C PRO A 170 -7.43 -14.98 -9.89
N HIS A 171 -6.50 -14.82 -8.93
CA HIS A 171 -6.50 -13.71 -7.97
C HIS A 171 -5.99 -12.40 -8.56
N LEU A 172 -5.46 -12.40 -9.78
CA LEU A 172 -4.88 -11.23 -10.42
C LEU A 172 -5.86 -10.06 -10.53
N LEU A 173 -7.15 -10.35 -10.71
CA LEU A 173 -8.21 -9.33 -10.71
C LEU A 173 -8.35 -8.65 -9.35
N ASN A 174 -8.26 -9.39 -8.24
CA ASN A 174 -8.30 -8.81 -6.89
C ASN A 174 -7.08 -7.91 -6.64
N GLU A 175 -5.89 -8.33 -7.08
CA GLU A 175 -4.66 -7.52 -6.97
C GLU A 175 -4.78 -6.20 -7.75
N ALA A 176 -5.33 -6.25 -8.97
CA ALA A 176 -5.61 -5.06 -9.78
C ALA A 176 -6.57 -4.10 -9.08
N ILE A 177 -7.59 -4.65 -8.40
CA ILE A 177 -8.58 -3.88 -7.63
C ILE A 177 -7.93 -3.23 -6.41
N TYR A 178 -7.15 -3.97 -5.62
CA TYR A 178 -6.46 -3.43 -4.46
C TYR A 178 -5.44 -2.35 -4.83
N ALA A 179 -4.77 -2.49 -5.98
CA ALA A 179 -3.87 -1.49 -6.53
C ALA A 179 -4.61 -0.29 -7.19
N GLY A 180 -5.93 -0.37 -7.36
CA GLY A 180 -6.73 0.72 -7.92
C GLY A 180 -6.65 0.88 -9.45
N GLN A 181 -6.20 -0.15 -10.18
CA GLN A 181 -5.83 -0.05 -11.58
C GLN A 181 -7.00 -0.27 -12.54
N VAL A 182 -7.79 0.79 -12.77
CA VAL A 182 -9.06 0.73 -13.53
C VAL A 182 -8.88 0.19 -14.96
N ARG A 183 -7.81 0.59 -15.66
CA ARG A 183 -7.55 0.16 -17.04
C ARG A 183 -7.30 -1.34 -17.12
N VAL A 184 -6.45 -1.85 -16.24
CA VAL A 184 -6.16 -3.27 -16.11
C VAL A 184 -7.42 -4.05 -15.69
N VAL A 185 -8.18 -3.58 -14.71
CA VAL A 185 -9.42 -4.23 -14.26
C VAL A 185 -10.42 -4.36 -15.41
N ARG A 186 -10.68 -3.27 -16.14
CA ARG A 186 -11.60 -3.29 -17.29
C ARG A 186 -11.13 -4.28 -18.36
N TRP A 187 -9.83 -4.30 -18.66
CA TRP A 187 -9.29 -5.22 -19.64
C TRP A 187 -9.44 -6.69 -19.20
N LEU A 188 -9.13 -7.01 -17.95
CA LEU A 188 -9.27 -8.35 -17.38
C LEU A 188 -10.73 -8.83 -17.41
N LEU A 189 -11.69 -7.98 -17.04
CA LEU A 189 -13.12 -8.31 -17.06
C LEU A 189 -13.63 -8.57 -18.49
N GLY A 190 -13.16 -7.80 -19.47
CA GLY A 190 -13.55 -7.94 -20.88
C GLY A 190 -12.93 -9.14 -21.61
N HIS A 191 -11.66 -9.45 -21.36
CA HIS A 191 -10.88 -10.43 -22.13
C HIS A 191 -10.64 -11.75 -21.40
N ARG A 192 -10.83 -11.78 -20.07
CA ARG A 192 -10.52 -12.93 -19.21
C ARG A 192 -11.62 -13.17 -18.18
N ARG A 193 -12.79 -13.60 -18.63
CA ARG A 193 -13.93 -13.94 -17.76
C ARG A 193 -13.61 -15.02 -16.72
N GLU A 194 -12.65 -15.90 -17.00
CA GLU A 194 -12.13 -16.89 -16.02
C GLU A 194 -11.51 -16.22 -14.79
N ALA A 195 -10.91 -15.03 -14.93
CA ALA A 195 -10.39 -14.25 -13.80
C ALA A 195 -11.50 -13.71 -12.88
N CYS A 196 -12.76 -13.74 -13.31
CA CYS A 196 -13.90 -13.34 -12.48
C CYS A 196 -14.28 -14.41 -11.45
N VAL A 197 -13.85 -15.66 -11.62
CA VAL A 197 -14.27 -16.79 -10.76
C VAL A 197 -13.84 -16.60 -9.30
N SER A 198 -12.74 -15.90 -9.06
CA SER A 198 -12.18 -15.61 -7.72
C SER A 198 -12.34 -14.15 -7.30
N LEU A 199 -13.18 -13.36 -7.98
CA LEU A 199 -13.47 -11.99 -7.55
C LEU A 199 -14.15 -12.03 -6.18
N SER A 200 -13.49 -11.46 -5.18
CA SER A 200 -14.00 -11.49 -3.80
C SER A 200 -14.85 -10.26 -3.49
N SER A 201 -15.92 -10.44 -2.71
CA SER A 201 -16.68 -9.31 -2.15
C SER A 201 -15.80 -8.36 -1.34
N LYS A 202 -14.70 -8.86 -0.75
CA LYS A 202 -13.73 -8.01 -0.03
C LYS A 202 -13.00 -7.05 -0.97
N ALA A 203 -12.56 -7.54 -2.14
CA ALA A 203 -11.94 -6.71 -3.15
C ALA A 203 -12.94 -5.67 -3.67
N ILE A 204 -14.16 -6.08 -4.03
CA ILE A 204 -15.22 -5.14 -4.46
C ILE A 204 -15.45 -4.08 -3.39
N ASN A 205 -15.67 -4.48 -2.13
CA ASN A 205 -15.92 -3.56 -1.03
C ASN A 205 -14.74 -2.60 -0.79
N SER A 206 -13.49 -3.03 -1.00
CA SER A 206 -12.33 -2.15 -0.80
C SER A 206 -12.30 -0.95 -1.76
N THR A 207 -12.92 -1.04 -2.93
CA THR A 207 -13.03 0.09 -3.86
C THR A 207 -13.85 1.23 -3.26
N ALA A 208 -14.79 0.89 -2.37
CA ALA A 208 -15.63 1.85 -1.65
C ALA A 208 -14.85 2.70 -0.63
N ALA A 209 -13.57 2.38 -0.36
CA ALA A 209 -12.72 3.16 0.54
C ALA A 209 -12.15 4.44 -0.10
N GLY A 210 -12.30 4.64 -1.42
CA GLY A 210 -11.86 5.88 -2.07
C GLY A 210 -11.69 5.85 -3.59
N ASN A 211 -12.07 4.78 -4.30
CA ASN A 211 -11.92 4.70 -5.75
C ASN A 211 -13.30 4.58 -6.44
N LEU A 212 -13.98 5.72 -6.58
CA LEU A 212 -15.32 5.79 -7.19
C LEU A 212 -15.32 5.33 -8.65
N GLU A 213 -14.28 5.69 -9.42
CA GLU A 213 -14.18 5.30 -10.83
C GLU A 213 -14.04 3.79 -10.99
N LEU A 214 -13.22 3.16 -10.15
CA LEU A 214 -13.10 1.71 -10.12
C LEU A 214 -14.41 1.04 -9.65
N LEU A 215 -15.06 1.59 -8.64
CA LEU A 215 -16.35 1.09 -8.14
C LEU A 215 -17.43 1.13 -9.24
N LYS A 216 -17.51 2.23 -10.00
CA LYS A 216 -18.42 2.36 -11.16
C LYS A 216 -18.08 1.32 -12.23
N CYS A 217 -16.80 1.17 -12.57
CA CYS A 217 -16.35 0.15 -13.52
C CYS A 217 -16.78 -1.26 -13.08
N LEU A 218 -16.63 -1.59 -11.79
CA LEU A 218 -17.07 -2.88 -11.25
C LEU A 218 -18.60 -3.01 -11.25
N HIS A 219 -19.34 -1.93 -10.99
CA HIS A 219 -20.80 -1.94 -11.04
C HIS A 219 -21.35 -2.22 -12.46
N GLU A 220 -20.71 -1.65 -13.49
CA GLU A 220 -21.10 -1.85 -14.89
C GLU A 220 -20.83 -3.29 -15.37
N GLU A 221 -19.66 -3.82 -15.01
CA GLU A 221 -19.17 -5.11 -15.52
C GLU A 221 -19.61 -6.31 -14.66
N VAL A 222 -19.82 -6.12 -13.36
CA VAL A 222 -20.12 -7.18 -12.39
C VAL A 222 -21.43 -6.92 -11.67
N LYS A 223 -22.43 -7.78 -11.91
CA LYS A 223 -23.77 -7.63 -11.32
C LYS A 223 -23.85 -8.08 -9.86
N GLU A 224 -23.06 -9.08 -9.46
CA GLU A 224 -23.09 -9.73 -8.15
C GLU A 224 -21.81 -9.47 -7.34
N GLY A 225 -21.81 -9.79 -6.04
CA GLY A 225 -20.62 -9.73 -5.19
C GLY A 225 -20.47 -8.46 -4.34
N PHE A 226 -21.21 -7.39 -4.64
CA PHE A 226 -21.40 -6.27 -3.72
C PHE A 226 -22.15 -6.73 -2.47
N THR A 227 -21.81 -6.16 -1.32
CA THR A 227 -22.51 -6.42 -0.06
C THR A 227 -22.72 -5.14 0.72
N THR A 228 -23.46 -5.20 1.82
CA THR A 228 -23.60 -4.07 2.78
C THR A 228 -22.24 -3.53 3.27
N GLY A 229 -21.18 -4.35 3.16
CA GLY A 229 -19.81 -3.97 3.48
C GLY A 229 -19.29 -2.80 2.63
N ALA A 230 -19.71 -2.66 1.37
CA ALA A 230 -19.27 -1.55 0.52
C ALA A 230 -19.73 -0.19 1.08
N MET A 231 -21.04 -0.05 1.34
CA MET A 231 -21.59 1.21 1.86
C MET A 231 -21.15 1.45 3.31
N ASN A 232 -21.03 0.40 4.13
CA ASN A 232 -20.46 0.51 5.48
C ASN A 232 -19.03 1.08 5.45
N LEU A 233 -18.17 0.56 4.58
CA LEU A 233 -16.78 1.02 4.48
C LEU A 233 -16.68 2.44 3.90
N ALA A 234 -17.46 2.76 2.86
CA ALA A 234 -17.53 4.10 2.29
C ALA A 234 -17.95 5.14 3.35
N ALA A 235 -18.98 4.81 4.13
CA ALA A 235 -19.46 5.68 5.19
C ALA A 235 -18.42 5.86 6.30
N GLU A 236 -17.78 4.76 6.72
CA GLU A 236 -16.68 4.82 7.71
C GLU A 236 -15.50 5.66 7.24
N LYS A 237 -15.23 5.72 5.93
CA LYS A 237 -14.16 6.53 5.32
C LYS A 237 -14.58 7.94 4.91
N GLY A 238 -15.84 8.32 5.11
CA GLY A 238 -16.33 9.66 4.76
C GLY A 238 -16.53 9.88 3.27
N GLN A 239 -16.61 8.82 2.48
CA GLN A 239 -16.70 8.89 1.02
C GLN A 239 -18.14 9.13 0.56
N LEU A 240 -18.67 10.34 0.79
CA LEU A 240 -20.07 10.66 0.55
C LEU A 240 -20.53 10.40 -0.90
N GLU A 241 -19.69 10.69 -1.91
CA GLU A 241 -20.03 10.41 -3.31
C GLU A 241 -20.21 8.92 -3.58
N ILE A 242 -19.37 8.08 -2.97
CA ILE A 242 -19.49 6.63 -3.07
C ILE A 242 -20.75 6.16 -2.35
N VAL A 243 -21.05 6.71 -1.17
CA VAL A 243 -22.29 6.37 -0.44
C VAL A 243 -23.53 6.72 -1.27
N ARG A 244 -23.57 7.91 -1.91
CA ARG A 244 -24.63 8.29 -2.85
C ARG A 244 -24.75 7.33 -4.02
N PHE A 245 -23.63 7.05 -4.69
CA PHE A 245 -23.62 6.15 -5.84
C PHE A 245 -24.16 4.77 -5.48
N LEU A 246 -23.70 4.20 -4.36
CA LEU A 246 -24.18 2.91 -3.87
C LEU A 246 -25.65 2.97 -3.46
N HIS A 247 -26.13 4.07 -2.89
CA HIS A 247 -27.53 4.22 -2.52
C HIS A 247 -28.45 4.25 -3.74
N GLU A 248 -28.05 4.95 -4.80
CA GLU A 248 -28.87 5.16 -6.00
C GLU A 248 -28.83 3.98 -6.97
N ASN A 249 -27.71 3.27 -7.04
CA ASN A 249 -27.46 2.27 -8.09
C ASN A 249 -27.43 0.82 -7.57
N ARG A 250 -27.49 0.62 -6.25
CA ARG A 250 -27.40 -0.71 -5.63
C ARG A 250 -28.50 -0.93 -4.58
N THR A 251 -28.86 -2.19 -4.38
CA THR A 251 -29.99 -2.57 -3.50
C THR A 251 -29.56 -3.24 -2.20
N GLU A 252 -28.28 -3.62 -2.05
CA GLU A 252 -27.76 -4.28 -0.85
C GLU A 252 -27.87 -3.42 0.40
N GLY A 253 -27.83 -2.10 0.25
CA GLY A 253 -27.95 -1.15 1.36
C GLY A 253 -26.73 -1.15 2.28
N CYS A 254 -26.96 -0.87 3.57
CA CYS A 254 -25.93 -0.87 4.59
C CYS A 254 -26.42 -1.56 5.87
N THR A 255 -25.63 -1.46 6.94
CA THR A 255 -26.10 -1.78 8.29
C THR A 255 -25.88 -0.59 9.21
N THR A 256 -26.25 -0.69 10.48
CA THR A 256 -25.96 0.34 11.50
C THR A 256 -24.48 0.72 11.57
N ARG A 257 -23.58 -0.17 11.14
CA ARG A 257 -22.13 0.07 11.07
C ARG A 257 -21.76 1.26 10.18
N ALA A 258 -22.56 1.56 9.14
CA ALA A 258 -22.30 2.72 8.28
C ALA A 258 -22.38 4.03 9.07
N MET A 259 -23.50 4.26 9.77
CA MET A 259 -23.70 5.48 10.54
C MET A 259 -22.82 5.50 11.80
N ASP A 260 -22.64 4.36 12.48
CA ASP A 260 -21.73 4.24 13.62
C ASP A 260 -20.28 4.59 13.23
N GLY A 261 -19.80 4.06 12.10
CA GLY A 261 -18.45 4.30 11.58
C GLY A 261 -18.26 5.75 11.13
N ALA A 262 -19.21 6.28 10.35
CA ALA A 262 -19.20 7.67 9.92
C ALA A 262 -19.17 8.64 11.11
N ALA A 263 -19.99 8.37 12.13
CA ALA A 263 -20.06 9.21 13.33
C ALA A 263 -18.76 9.15 14.15
N ARG A 264 -18.23 7.94 14.36
CA ARG A 264 -16.96 7.73 15.05
C ARG A 264 -15.80 8.46 14.39
N ASN A 265 -15.81 8.62 13.07
CA ASN A 265 -14.74 9.29 12.32
C ASN A 265 -15.07 10.74 11.94
N GLY A 266 -16.21 11.28 12.40
CA GLY A 266 -16.52 12.71 12.28
C GLY A 266 -17.11 13.13 10.94
N HIS A 267 -17.60 12.20 10.12
CA HIS A 267 -18.15 12.45 8.80
C HIS A 267 -19.63 12.89 8.87
N LEU A 268 -19.86 14.13 9.32
CA LEU A 268 -21.20 14.67 9.56
C LEU A 268 -22.10 14.66 8.32
N ASP A 269 -21.54 14.97 7.16
CA ASP A 269 -22.22 14.97 5.86
C ASP A 269 -22.74 13.57 5.49
N VAL A 270 -21.94 12.53 5.70
CA VAL A 270 -22.35 11.13 5.56
C VAL A 270 -23.41 10.77 6.59
N VAL A 271 -23.25 11.16 7.86
CA VAL A 271 -24.25 10.88 8.90
C VAL A 271 -25.61 11.50 8.56
N LYS A 272 -25.63 12.75 8.07
CA LYS A 272 -26.85 13.42 7.60
C LYS A 272 -27.48 12.69 6.43
N PHE A 273 -26.69 12.36 5.41
CA PHE A 273 -27.18 11.62 4.25
C PHE A 273 -27.79 10.28 4.63
N LEU A 274 -27.11 9.49 5.46
CA LEU A 274 -27.62 8.21 5.94
C LEU A 274 -28.87 8.39 6.80
N HIS A 275 -28.94 9.44 7.62
CA HIS A 275 -30.14 9.74 8.43
C HIS A 275 -31.37 10.05 7.56
N GLU A 276 -31.18 10.83 6.49
CA GLU A 276 -32.27 11.28 5.63
C GLU A 276 -32.73 10.20 4.64
N ASN A 277 -31.82 9.35 4.17
CA ASN A 277 -32.08 8.45 3.03
C ASN A 277 -32.10 6.96 3.38
N ARG A 278 -31.69 6.58 4.60
CA ARG A 278 -31.60 5.18 5.03
C ARG A 278 -32.39 4.93 6.31
N VAL A 279 -32.89 3.70 6.47
CA VAL A 279 -33.78 3.31 7.58
C VAL A 279 -33.06 2.49 8.64
N GLU A 280 -31.86 1.98 8.34
CA GLU A 280 -31.07 1.13 9.21
C GLU A 280 -30.66 1.79 10.52
N GLY A 281 -30.49 3.12 10.51
CA GLY A 281 -30.17 3.91 11.70
C GLY A 281 -28.74 3.70 12.21
N CYS A 282 -28.54 3.92 13.51
CA CYS A 282 -27.28 3.69 14.20
C CYS A 282 -27.49 2.91 15.50
N THR A 283 -26.41 2.69 16.24
CA THR A 283 -26.45 2.22 17.63
C THR A 283 -25.90 3.30 18.57
N THR A 284 -25.82 3.02 19.87
CA THR A 284 -25.15 3.92 20.82
C THR A 284 -23.67 4.15 20.47
N ASN A 285 -23.05 3.24 19.71
CA ASN A 285 -21.66 3.37 19.25
C ASN A 285 -21.42 4.63 18.41
N ALA A 286 -22.43 5.14 17.70
CA ALA A 286 -22.28 6.38 16.93
C ALA A 286 -21.95 7.57 17.85
N MET A 287 -22.75 7.76 18.91
CA MET A 287 -22.55 8.87 19.85
C MET A 287 -21.34 8.62 20.76
N ASP A 288 -21.15 7.39 21.24
CA ASP A 288 -19.98 7.01 22.06
C ASP A 288 -18.67 7.21 21.27
N GLY A 289 -18.64 6.81 20.01
CA GLY A 289 -17.49 6.98 19.12
C GLY A 289 -17.20 8.44 18.78
N ALA A 290 -18.25 9.22 18.46
CA ALA A 290 -18.13 10.66 18.22
C ALA A 290 -17.61 11.39 19.47
N ALA A 291 -18.08 10.99 20.66
CA ALA A 291 -17.64 11.56 21.93
C ALA A 291 -16.15 11.30 22.19
N ARG A 292 -15.72 10.04 22.06
CA ARG A 292 -14.32 9.62 22.23
C ARG A 292 -13.37 10.40 21.32
N ASN A 293 -13.74 10.52 20.05
CA ASN A 293 -12.86 11.12 19.04
C ASN A 293 -12.99 12.65 18.92
N GLY A 294 -13.86 13.29 19.71
CA GLY A 294 -13.98 14.75 19.76
C GLY A 294 -14.86 15.36 18.67
N HIS A 295 -15.71 14.58 18.00
CA HIS A 295 -16.57 15.03 16.91
C HIS A 295 -17.88 15.65 17.42
N PHE A 296 -17.76 16.82 18.05
CA PHE A 296 -18.87 17.52 18.71
C PHE A 296 -20.08 17.75 17.79
N GLU A 297 -19.85 18.19 16.55
CA GLU A 297 -20.93 18.49 15.59
C GLU A 297 -21.75 17.26 15.20
N VAL A 298 -21.08 16.11 15.04
CA VAL A 298 -21.74 14.82 14.82
C VAL A 298 -22.54 14.42 16.05
N LEU A 299 -21.95 14.51 17.23
CA LEU A 299 -22.61 14.16 18.49
C LEU A 299 -23.87 15.00 18.72
N ARG A 300 -23.79 16.32 18.49
CA ARG A 300 -24.93 17.23 18.58
C ARG A 300 -26.02 16.84 17.58
N PHE A 301 -25.67 16.61 16.31
CA PHE A 301 -26.62 16.19 15.30
C PHE A 301 -27.34 14.89 15.69
N LEU A 302 -26.60 13.88 16.15
CA LEU A 302 -27.16 12.62 16.61
C LEU A 302 -28.08 12.82 17.82
N HIS A 303 -27.72 13.69 18.77
CA HIS A 303 -28.56 14.01 19.91
C HIS A 303 -29.91 14.63 19.50
N GLU A 304 -29.89 15.57 18.56
CA GLU A 304 -31.07 16.30 18.12
C GLU A 304 -32.00 15.48 17.21
N ASN A 305 -31.44 14.54 16.42
CA ASN A 305 -32.16 13.88 15.34
C ASN A 305 -32.34 12.36 15.51
N ARG A 306 -31.67 11.74 16.50
CA ARG A 306 -31.72 10.29 16.75
C ARG A 306 -32.15 9.99 18.19
N ARG A 307 -32.66 8.76 18.42
CA ARG A 307 -33.24 8.34 19.71
C ARG A 307 -32.39 7.31 20.45
N GLU A 308 -31.43 6.71 19.76
CA GLU A 308 -30.56 5.64 20.26
C GLU A 308 -29.72 6.08 21.45
N GLY A 309 -29.27 7.34 21.45
CA GLY A 309 -28.54 7.92 22.57
C GLY A 309 -27.08 7.49 22.66
N CYS A 310 -26.54 7.49 23.87
CA CYS A 310 -25.19 7.08 24.20
C CYS A 310 -25.19 6.13 25.41
N THR A 311 -24.02 5.63 25.78
CA THR A 311 -23.79 4.96 27.06
C THR A 311 -22.92 5.84 27.97
N THR A 312 -22.60 5.37 29.17
CA THR A 312 -21.62 6.04 30.05
C THR A 312 -20.24 6.17 29.37
N THR A 313 -19.93 5.28 28.41
CA THR A 313 -18.69 5.32 27.63
C THR A 313 -18.50 6.64 26.89
N ALA A 314 -19.57 7.32 26.45
CA ALA A 314 -19.43 8.62 25.81
C ALA A 314 -18.76 9.67 26.71
N MET A 315 -19.25 9.81 27.95
CA MET A 315 -18.69 10.79 28.89
C MET A 315 -17.34 10.33 29.44
N ASP A 316 -17.18 9.03 29.71
CA ASP A 316 -15.92 8.45 30.18
C ASP A 316 -14.79 8.65 29.17
N ALA A 317 -15.03 8.33 27.90
CA ALA A 317 -14.05 8.49 26.84
C ALA A 317 -13.80 9.98 26.52
N ALA A 318 -14.84 10.82 26.52
CA ALA A 318 -14.67 12.26 26.35
C ALA A 318 -13.78 12.86 27.45
N ALA A 319 -13.94 12.43 28.70
CA ALA A 319 -13.06 12.82 29.79
C ALA A 319 -11.62 12.30 29.60
N GLN A 320 -11.46 11.03 29.24
CA GLN A 320 -10.15 10.39 28.99
C GLN A 320 -9.34 11.13 27.92
N PHE A 321 -9.97 11.63 26.86
CA PHE A 321 -9.30 12.35 25.76
C PHE A 321 -9.44 13.88 25.83
N ASN A 322 -9.76 14.42 27.02
CA ASN A 322 -9.89 15.86 27.29
C ASN A 322 -10.86 16.62 26.37
N ARG A 323 -11.99 16.02 26.01
CA ARG A 323 -13.05 16.60 25.18
C ARG A 323 -14.06 17.38 26.02
N LYS A 324 -13.61 18.46 26.67
CA LYS A 324 -14.40 19.23 27.65
C LYS A 324 -15.77 19.69 27.14
N ASN A 325 -15.84 20.23 25.93
CA ASN A 325 -17.08 20.65 25.28
C ASN A 325 -18.12 19.52 25.15
N ILE A 326 -17.66 18.29 24.86
CA ILE A 326 -18.53 17.11 24.78
C ILE A 326 -18.99 16.68 26.17
N VAL A 327 -18.10 16.68 27.18
CA VAL A 327 -18.48 16.36 28.56
C VAL A 327 -19.54 17.35 29.08
N GLU A 328 -19.34 18.65 28.85
CA GLU A 328 -20.31 19.70 29.18
C GLU A 328 -21.66 19.49 28.52
N PHE A 329 -21.66 19.20 27.21
CA PHE A 329 -22.88 18.95 26.47
C PHE A 329 -23.61 17.69 26.95
N LEU A 330 -22.90 16.57 27.11
CA LEU A 330 -23.48 15.32 27.59
C LEU A 330 -24.05 15.50 29.00
N ARG A 331 -23.36 16.22 29.90
CA ARG A 331 -23.87 16.53 31.24
C ARG A 331 -25.18 17.32 31.19
N ALA A 332 -25.27 18.30 30.29
CA ALA A 332 -26.44 19.18 30.21
C ALA A 332 -27.65 18.51 29.54
N HIS A 333 -27.45 17.56 28.63
CA HIS A 333 -28.51 17.06 27.76
C HIS A 333 -28.77 15.55 27.87
N ARG A 334 -27.92 14.78 28.56
CA ARG A 334 -28.02 13.32 28.71
C ARG A 334 -28.09 12.92 30.19
N ARG A 335 -28.67 11.75 30.46
CA ARG A 335 -28.90 11.24 31.84
C ARG A 335 -28.00 10.05 32.20
N GLU A 336 -27.28 9.52 31.23
CA GLU A 336 -26.40 8.37 31.36
C GLU A 336 -25.24 8.67 32.32
N GLY A 337 -24.75 9.91 32.33
CA GLY A 337 -23.66 10.36 33.20
C GLY A 337 -22.32 9.71 32.84
N CYS A 338 -21.43 9.65 33.83
CA CYS A 338 -20.13 9.00 33.73
C CYS A 338 -19.97 7.93 34.81
N SER A 339 -19.08 6.97 34.55
CA SER A 339 -18.61 6.03 35.55
C SER A 339 -17.31 6.54 36.21
N GLU A 340 -16.72 5.74 37.10
CA GLU A 340 -15.40 6.03 37.68
C GLU A 340 -14.28 6.10 36.63
N TRP A 341 -14.50 5.53 35.44
CA TRP A 341 -13.57 5.57 34.32
C TRP A 341 -13.36 6.98 33.76
N ALA A 342 -14.33 7.90 33.88
CA ALA A 342 -14.10 9.29 33.49
C ALA A 342 -12.97 9.93 34.30
N MET A 343 -13.00 9.76 35.63
CA MET A 343 -11.94 10.29 36.50
C MET A 343 -10.63 9.53 36.27
N ALA A 344 -10.69 8.19 36.20
CA ALA A 344 -9.49 7.37 36.04
C ALA A 344 -8.79 7.63 34.71
N GLY A 345 -9.56 7.77 33.62
CA GLY A 345 -9.04 8.08 32.29
C GLY A 345 -8.43 9.48 32.21
N ALA A 346 -9.11 10.50 32.78
CA ALA A 346 -8.56 11.85 32.84
C ALA A 346 -7.27 11.89 33.69
N ALA A 347 -7.24 11.15 34.80
CA ALA A 347 -6.09 11.08 35.68
C ALA A 347 -4.90 10.33 35.07
N ALA A 348 -5.17 9.21 34.40
CA ALA A 348 -4.17 8.41 33.68
C ALA A 348 -3.47 9.18 32.55
N ASN A 349 -4.12 10.20 31.99
CA ASN A 349 -3.55 11.04 30.92
C ASN A 349 -3.12 12.44 31.40
N GLY A 350 -3.14 12.69 32.71
CA GLY A 350 -2.67 13.95 33.30
C GLY A 350 -3.56 15.15 32.97
N HIS A 351 -4.84 14.93 32.66
CA HIS A 351 -5.78 15.98 32.29
C HIS A 351 -6.33 16.70 33.53
N MET A 352 -5.46 17.48 34.19
CA MET A 352 -5.76 18.14 35.47
C MET A 352 -7.01 19.01 35.44
N ASP A 353 -7.23 19.79 34.38
CA ASP A 353 -8.42 20.65 34.27
C ASP A 353 -9.70 19.82 34.14
N MET A 354 -9.64 18.68 33.45
CA MET A 354 -10.76 17.75 33.38
C MET A 354 -11.00 17.07 34.73
N VAL A 355 -9.94 16.67 35.45
CA VAL A 355 -10.03 16.10 36.80
C VAL A 355 -10.70 17.09 37.76
N ARG A 356 -10.28 18.37 37.75
CA ARG A 356 -10.91 19.44 38.52
C ARG A 356 -12.37 19.62 38.13
N TYR A 357 -12.67 19.63 36.84
CA TYR A 357 -14.04 19.77 36.35
C TYR A 357 -14.93 18.60 36.78
N LEU A 358 -14.46 17.36 36.66
CA LEU A 358 -15.18 16.16 37.10
C LEU A 358 -15.42 16.16 38.62
N HIS A 359 -14.43 16.59 39.40
CA HIS A 359 -14.53 16.66 40.86
C HIS A 359 -15.45 17.82 41.31
N GLN A 360 -15.19 19.05 40.87
CA GLN A 360 -15.83 20.25 41.41
C GLN A 360 -17.22 20.48 40.82
N GLU A 361 -17.34 20.30 39.50
CA GLU A 361 -18.55 20.65 38.77
C GLU A 361 -19.49 19.46 38.63
N ILE A 362 -18.97 18.30 38.21
CA ILE A 362 -19.78 17.07 38.04
C ILE A 362 -19.99 16.34 39.38
N ARG A 363 -19.10 16.55 40.36
CA ARG A 363 -19.15 15.92 41.70
C ARG A 363 -19.12 14.40 41.66
N VAL A 364 -18.26 13.84 40.82
CA VAL A 364 -18.02 12.39 40.74
C VAL A 364 -17.52 11.89 42.11
N GLN A 365 -18.22 10.94 42.72
CA GLN A 365 -17.83 10.39 44.03
C GLN A 365 -16.91 9.17 43.92
N ARG A 366 -17.19 8.32 42.94
CA ARG A 366 -16.39 7.10 42.69
C ARG A 366 -15.27 7.43 41.73
N ILE A 367 -14.04 7.43 42.25
CA ILE A 367 -12.84 7.67 41.44
C ILE A 367 -12.03 6.41 41.19
N GLY A 368 -12.44 5.24 41.72
CA GLY A 368 -11.67 4.00 41.60
C GLY A 368 -10.19 4.19 41.93
N GLY A 369 -9.31 3.49 41.21
CA GLY A 369 -7.85 3.62 41.31
C GLY A 369 -7.25 4.90 40.69
N SER A 370 -8.02 5.98 40.47
CA SER A 370 -7.57 7.18 39.74
C SER A 370 -6.27 7.81 40.27
N ALA A 371 -6.09 7.88 41.59
CA ALA A 371 -4.86 8.40 42.18
C ALA A 371 -3.67 7.47 41.86
N SER A 372 -3.85 6.17 42.07
CA SER A 372 -2.80 5.17 41.80
C SER A 372 -2.37 5.18 40.32
N ILE A 373 -3.33 5.22 39.39
CA ILE A 373 -3.01 5.23 37.95
C ILE A 373 -2.34 6.53 37.51
N ALA A 374 -2.70 7.68 38.09
CA ALA A 374 -1.99 8.94 37.85
C ALA A 374 -0.53 8.86 38.30
N ALA A 375 -0.27 8.27 39.47
CA ALA A 375 1.10 8.07 39.97
C ALA A 375 1.90 7.10 39.10
N GLN A 376 1.30 5.98 38.68
CA GLN A 376 1.93 5.01 37.78
C GLN A 376 2.35 5.63 36.44
N ASN A 377 1.55 6.57 35.93
CA ASN A 377 1.81 7.26 34.66
C ASN A 377 2.64 8.55 34.82
N GLY A 378 3.13 8.86 36.03
CA GLY A 378 4.00 10.02 36.30
C GLY A 378 3.28 11.38 36.42
N HIS A 379 1.95 11.38 36.55
CA HIS A 379 1.14 12.58 36.70
C HIS A 379 0.97 12.98 38.17
N PHE A 380 2.08 13.29 38.85
CA PHE A 380 2.11 13.57 40.29
C PHE A 380 1.20 14.72 40.74
N HIS A 381 1.08 15.77 39.92
CA HIS A 381 0.18 16.90 40.22
C HIS A 381 -1.30 16.49 40.26
N VAL A 382 -1.71 15.50 39.46
CA VAL A 382 -3.06 14.92 39.52
C VAL A 382 -3.19 14.01 40.74
N PHE A 383 -2.18 13.18 41.00
CA PHE A 383 -2.16 12.31 42.19
C PHE A 383 -2.31 13.11 43.49
N GLU A 384 -1.49 14.14 43.69
CA GLU A 384 -1.54 15.01 44.88
C GLU A 384 -2.92 15.63 45.05
N TYR A 385 -3.51 16.13 43.96
CA TYR A 385 -4.86 16.68 43.99
C TYR A 385 -5.91 15.65 44.37
N LEU A 386 -5.87 14.46 43.77
CA LEU A 386 -6.82 13.40 44.08
C LEU A 386 -6.69 12.92 45.53
N CYS A 387 -5.47 12.72 46.04
CA CYS A 387 -5.26 12.34 47.45
C CYS A 387 -5.73 13.41 48.44
N ALA A 388 -5.55 14.69 48.10
CA ALA A 388 -6.01 15.80 48.95
C ALA A 388 -7.54 15.94 49.01
N ASN A 389 -8.25 15.54 47.94
CA ASN A 389 -9.69 15.78 47.80
C ASN A 389 -10.55 14.51 47.91
N TYR A 390 -9.97 13.32 47.74
CA TYR A 390 -10.59 12.02 47.93
C TYR A 390 -9.76 11.21 48.94
N PRO A 391 -9.82 11.56 50.24
CA PRO A 391 -9.12 10.81 51.26
C PRO A 391 -9.68 9.38 51.31
N VAL A 392 -8.78 8.39 51.18
CA VAL A 392 -9.16 6.97 51.25
C VAL A 392 -9.64 6.69 52.66
N ASN A 393 -10.92 6.35 52.82
CA ASN A 393 -11.40 5.79 54.09
C ASN A 393 -10.79 4.39 54.22
N ALA A 394 -10.11 4.14 55.34
CA ALA A 394 -9.41 2.89 55.64
C ALA A 394 -10.32 1.64 55.71
N HIS A 395 -11.62 1.75 55.40
CA HIS A 395 -12.60 0.67 55.41
C HIS A 395 -12.90 0.05 54.02
N ASP A 396 -12.40 0.62 52.92
CA ASP A 396 -12.65 0.11 51.56
C ASP A 396 -11.57 -0.87 51.04
N TYR A 397 -10.57 -1.20 51.87
CA TYR A 397 -9.69 -2.35 51.64
C TYR A 397 -10.24 -3.57 52.39
N GLY A 398 -11.34 -4.13 51.88
CA GLY A 398 -11.78 -5.48 52.23
C GLY A 398 -10.98 -6.50 51.42
N GLU A 399 -10.20 -7.30 52.15
CA GLU A 399 -9.57 -8.61 51.87
C GLU A 399 -9.42 -9.10 50.41
#